data_AF-A0A969FXN7-F1
#
_entry.id   AF-A0A969FXN7-F1
#
_cell.length_a   1.000
_cell.length_b   1.000
_cell.length_c   1.000
_cell.angle_alpha   90.00
_cell.angle_beta   90.00
_cell.angle_gamma   90.00
#
_symmetry.space_group_name_H-M   'P 1'
#
loop_
_entity.id
_entity.type
_entity.pdbx_description
1 polymer ?
#
loop_
_entity_poly.entity_id
_entity_poly.type
_entity_poly.pdbx_seq_one_letter_code
_entity_poly.pdbx_strand_id
1 'polypeptide(L)'
;ENNISDSSQWHSLRLQRMITDIPNIRPAFLSADTYSLLNNLRGFRHFFRHAYGATIEYEQLKGNLKKSLKLLVYLETDLQQFMTRLSEG
;
A
#
# COMPACT_ATOMS: atom_id res chain seq x y z
N GLU A 1 -23.64 -7.76 -12.57
CA GLU A 1 -23.43 -6.98 -11.33
C GLU A 1 -21.94 -6.77 -11.09
N ASN A 2 -21.41 -5.57 -11.35
CA ASN A 2 -20.03 -5.18 -11.02
C ASN A 2 -20.09 -4.07 -9.97
N ASN A 3 -20.62 -4.37 -8.78
CA ASN A 3 -20.66 -3.40 -7.67
C ASN A 3 -19.31 -3.36 -6.96
N ILE A 4 -18.47 -2.40 -7.38
CA ILE A 4 -17.14 -2.12 -6.84
C ILE A 4 -17.14 -0.69 -6.28
N SER A 5 -18.23 -0.31 -5.63
CA SER A 5 -18.30 0.94 -4.86
C SER A 5 -17.67 0.77 -3.46
N ASP A 6 -17.77 -0.42 -2.84
CA ASP A 6 -17.33 -0.65 -1.45
C ASP A 6 -15.90 -1.21 -1.28
N SER A 7 -15.31 -1.82 -2.30
CA SER A 7 -14.01 -2.49 -2.14
C SER A 7 -12.85 -1.49 -1.96
N SER A 8 -12.96 -0.28 -2.50
CA SER A 8 -11.91 0.75 -2.41
C SER A 8 -11.71 1.23 -0.96
N GLN A 9 -12.79 1.37 -0.20
CA GLN A 9 -12.77 1.71 1.22
C GLN A 9 -12.12 0.58 2.03
N TRP A 10 -12.47 -0.67 1.72
CA TRP A 10 -11.89 -1.85 2.38
C TRP A 10 -10.38 -1.96 2.20
N HIS A 11 -9.86 -1.74 0.98
CA HIS A 11 -8.41 -1.76 0.73
C HIS A 11 -7.67 -0.63 1.47
N SER A 12 -8.28 0.54 1.59
CA SER A 12 -7.70 1.68 2.31
C SER A 12 -7.63 1.41 3.80
N LEU A 13 -8.71 0.87 4.37
CA LEU A 13 -8.80 0.51 5.79
C LEU A 13 -7.81 -0.61 6.16
N ARG A 14 -7.60 -1.59 5.27
CA ARG A 14 -6.59 -2.65 5.49
C ARG A 14 -5.19 -2.05 5.64
N LEU A 15 -4.78 -1.15 4.75
CA LEU A 15 -3.46 -0.50 4.84
C LEU A 15 -3.33 0.35 6.11
N GLN A 16 -4.39 1.06 6.51
CA GLN A 16 -4.38 1.81 7.77
C GLN A 16 -4.20 0.90 8.99
N ARG A 17 -4.84 -0.26 9.01
CA ARG A 17 -4.64 -1.23 10.10
C ARG A 17 -3.22 -1.82 10.14
N MET A 18 -2.50 -1.81 9.01
CA MET A 18 -1.14 -2.36 8.95
C MET A 18 -0.08 -1.41 9.52
N ILE A 19 -0.37 -0.11 9.66
CA ILE A 19 0.51 0.85 10.35
C ILE A 19 0.22 0.98 11.85
N THR A 20 -0.84 0.34 12.33
CA THR A 20 -1.23 0.41 13.74
C THR A 20 -0.46 -0.64 14.55
N ASP A 21 0.29 -0.15 15.54
CA ASP A 21 0.83 -0.96 16.62
C ASP A 21 -0.29 -1.32 17.59
N ILE A 22 -0.36 -2.60 17.96
CA ILE A 22 -1.30 -3.13 18.94
C ILE A 22 -0.46 -3.67 20.10
N PRO A 23 -0.32 -2.90 21.20
CA PRO A 23 0.56 -3.25 22.31
C PRO A 23 0.30 -4.68 22.82
N ASN A 24 1.36 -5.45 23.00
CA ASN A 24 1.35 -6.83 23.47
C ASN A 24 0.62 -7.84 22.58
N ILE A 25 0.20 -7.45 21.36
CA ILE A 25 -0.50 -8.35 20.43
C ILE A 25 0.25 -8.42 19.11
N ARG A 26 0.57 -7.26 18.51
CA ARG A 26 1.18 -7.20 17.20
C ARG A 26 1.81 -5.82 16.94
N PRO A 27 3.10 -5.74 16.60
CA PRO A 27 3.71 -4.49 16.16
C PRO A 27 3.06 -3.98 14.85
N ALA A 28 3.28 -2.71 14.52
CA ALA A 28 2.95 -2.20 13.20
C ALA A 28 3.72 -3.00 12.13
N PHE A 29 3.03 -3.44 11.08
CA PHE A 29 3.62 -4.20 9.99
C PHE A 29 4.28 -3.30 8.94
N LEU A 30 3.70 -2.13 8.68
CA LEU A 30 4.24 -1.16 7.72
C LEU A 30 4.78 0.07 8.45
N SER A 31 5.89 0.59 7.94
CA SER A 31 6.29 1.97 8.21
C SER A 31 5.38 2.97 7.49
N ALA A 32 5.42 4.23 7.93
CA ALA A 32 4.66 5.32 7.32
C ALA A 32 5.05 5.54 5.84
N ASP A 33 6.33 5.33 5.49
CA ASP A 33 6.84 5.48 4.13
C ASP A 33 6.28 4.39 3.20
N THR A 34 6.32 3.13 3.63
CA THR A 34 5.75 2.00 2.87
C THR A 34 4.24 2.16 2.70
N TYR A 35 3.54 2.59 3.76
CA TYR A 35 2.12 2.92 3.69
C TYR A 35 1.84 4.00 2.64
N SER A 36 2.61 5.10 2.64
CA SER A 36 2.43 6.20 1.69
C SER A 36 2.62 5.72 0.24
N LEU A 37 3.64 4.91 -0.03
CA LEU A 37 3.89 4.33 -1.35
C LEU A 37 2.74 3.41 -1.79
N LEU A 38 2.31 2.48 -0.94
CA LEU A 38 1.18 1.59 -1.21
C LEU A 38 -0.13 2.36 -1.41
N ASN A 39 -0.36 3.42 -0.62
CA ASN A 39 -1.55 4.26 -0.73
C ASN A 39 -1.60 5.01 -2.07
N ASN A 40 -0.46 5.56 -2.51
CA ASN A 40 -0.33 6.22 -3.81
C ASN A 40 -0.57 5.24 -4.97
N LEU A 41 0.04 4.05 -4.94
CA LEU A 41 -0.14 3.03 -5.98
C LEU A 41 -1.58 2.50 -6.01
N ARG A 42 -2.22 2.33 -4.85
CA ARG A 42 -3.67 2.00 -4.76
C ARG A 42 -4.52 3.09 -5.43
N GLY A 43 -4.21 4.36 -5.18
CA GLY A 43 -4.90 5.49 -5.80
C GLY A 43 -4.82 5.45 -7.32
N PHE A 44 -3.63 5.19 -7.87
CA PHE A 44 -3.45 5.02 -9.31
C PHE A 44 -4.24 3.83 -9.88
N ARG A 45 -4.23 2.67 -9.20
CA ARG A 45 -5.04 1.51 -9.61
C ARG A 45 -6.54 1.84 -9.64
N HIS A 46 -7.02 2.58 -8.65
CA HIS A 46 -8.42 3.01 -8.60
C HIS A 46 -8.75 3.96 -9.76
N PHE A 47 -7.94 4.99 -9.96
CA PHE A 47 -8.06 5.89 -11.12
C PHE A 47 -8.10 5.11 -12.44
N PHE A 48 -7.12 4.22 -12.66
CA PHE A 48 -7.01 3.44 -13.89
C PHE A 48 -8.23 2.54 -14.14
N ARG A 49 -8.82 1.95 -13.07
CA ARG A 49 -10.02 1.11 -13.17
C ARG A 49 -11.26 1.87 -13.65
N HIS A 50 -11.36 3.17 -13.36
CA HIS A 50 -12.53 3.99 -13.68
C HIS A 50 -12.33 4.92 -14.87
N ALA A 51 -11.09 5.08 -15.34
CA ALA A 51 -10.74 5.98 -16.42
C ALA A 51 -10.97 5.36 -17.82
N TYR A 52 -12.18 4.85 -18.09
CA TYR A 52 -12.56 4.39 -19.42
C TYR A 52 -12.40 5.53 -20.43
N GLY A 53 -11.42 5.41 -21.33
CA GLY A 53 -11.10 6.42 -22.35
C GLY A 53 -10.02 7.44 -21.97
N ALA A 54 -9.42 7.35 -20.78
CA ALA A 54 -8.28 8.22 -20.45
C ALA A 54 -7.00 7.72 -21.12
N THR A 55 -6.29 8.66 -21.76
CA THR A 55 -4.93 8.42 -22.22
C THR A 55 -4.03 8.24 -21.00
N ILE A 56 -3.25 7.15 -20.98
CA ILE A 56 -2.27 6.92 -19.92
C ILE A 56 -1.09 7.85 -20.17
N GLU A 57 -0.86 8.78 -19.23
CA GLU A 57 0.32 9.65 -19.26
C GLU A 57 1.59 8.84 -18.94
N TYR A 58 2.52 8.79 -19.88
CA TYR A 58 3.76 8.01 -19.75
C TYR A 58 4.57 8.39 -18.52
N GLU A 59 4.69 9.69 -18.22
CA GLU A 59 5.42 10.17 -17.05
C GLU A 59 4.76 9.76 -15.72
N GLN A 60 3.43 9.70 -15.68
CA GLN A 60 2.70 9.18 -14.52
C GLN A 60 2.99 7.69 -14.31
N LEU A 61 2.97 6.90 -15.39
CA LEU A 61 3.27 5.46 -15.35
C LEU A 61 4.72 5.22 -14.91
N LYS A 62 5.67 5.96 -15.47
CA LYS A 62 7.10 5.91 -15.11
C LYS A 62 7.32 6.29 -13.65
N GLY A 63 6.62 7.30 -13.15
CA GLY A 63 6.62 7.68 -11.73
C GLY A 63 6.12 6.55 -10.84
N ASN A 64 5.04 5.87 -11.22
CA ASN A 64 4.52 4.74 -10.48
C ASN A 64 5.45 3.52 -10.51
N LEU A 65 6.10 3.24 -11.64
CA LEU A 65 7.11 2.19 -11.73
C LEU A 65 8.27 2.44 -10.74
N LYS A 66 8.79 3.66 -10.70
CA LYS A 66 9.84 4.03 -9.72
C LYS A 66 9.38 3.85 -8.27
N LYS A 67 8.15 4.25 -7.96
CA LYS A 67 7.54 4.03 -6.63
C LYS A 67 7.43 2.55 -6.30
N SER A 68 7.04 1.71 -7.25
CA SER A 68 6.91 0.25 -7.06
C SER A 68 8.27 -0.42 -6.80
N LEU A 69 9.32 0.00 -7.53
CA LEU A 69 10.68 -0.51 -7.29
C LEU A 69 11.18 -0.09 -5.90
N LYS A 70 10.97 1.17 -5.52
CA LYS A 70 11.30 1.66 -4.18
C LYS A 70 10.52 0.90 -3.11
N LEU A 71 9.22 0.70 -3.32
CA LEU A 71 8.34 0.00 -2.40
C LEU A 71 8.87 -1.40 -2.04
N LEU A 72 9.42 -2.15 -3.00
CA LEU A 72 9.91 -3.50 -2.73
C LEU A 72 10.99 -3.51 -1.64
N VAL A 73 11.97 -2.61 -1.73
CA VAL A 73 13.06 -2.48 -0.76
C VAL A 73 12.55 -2.11 0.64
N TYR A 74 11.59 -1.19 0.70
CA TYR A 74 10.99 -0.76 1.97
C TYR A 74 10.13 -1.86 2.59
N LEU A 75 9.38 -2.60 1.77
CA LEU A 75 8.53 -3.70 2.22
C LEU A 75 9.36 -4.87 2.77
N GLU A 76 10.48 -5.20 2.13
CA GLU A 76 11.42 -6.19 2.65
C GLU A 76 11.98 -5.77 4.02
N THR A 77 12.36 -4.50 4.15
CA THR A 77 12.85 -3.95 5.42
C THR A 77 11.79 -4.01 6.51
N ASP A 78 10.57 -3.55 6.21
CA ASP A 78 9.43 -3.59 7.13
C ASP A 78 9.10 -5.02 7.56
N LEU A 79 9.14 -5.99 6.63
CA LEU A 79 8.90 -7.39 6.92
C LEU A 79 9.93 -7.95 7.90
N GLN A 80 11.23 -7.69 7.68
CA GLN A 80 12.27 -8.16 8.59
C GLN A 80 12.09 -7.56 9.99
N GLN A 81 11.88 -6.24 10.07
CA GLN A 81 11.65 -5.56 11.35
C GLN A 81 10.41 -6.09 12.07
N PHE A 82 9.32 -6.32 11.34
CA PHE A 82 8.11 -6.88 11.88
C PHE A 82 8.34 -8.28 12.46
N MET A 83 9.01 -9.17 11.72
CA MET A 83 9.29 -10.54 12.18
C MET A 83 10.19 -10.55 13.42
N THR A 84 11.23 -9.71 13.46
CA THR A 84 12.09 -9.56 14.63
C THR A 84 11.29 -9.12 15.85
N ARG A 85 10.51 -8.03 15.74
CA ARG A 85 9.72 -7.51 16.87
C ARG A 85 8.61 -8.46 17.31
N LEU A 86 8.06 -9.24 16.40
CA LEU A 86 7.06 -10.26 16.71
C LEU A 86 7.66 -11.45 17.46
N SER A 87 8.94 -11.78 17.25
CA SER A 87 9.63 -12.83 17.99
C SER A 87 10.15 -12.41 19.37
N GLU A 88 10.32 -11.11 19.58
CA GLU A 88 10.82 -10.52 20.83
C GLU A 88 9.73 -10.22 21.87
N GLY A 89 8.45 -10.16 21.44
CA GLY A 89 7.28 -9.92 22.29
C GLY A 89 6.48 -11.18 22.57
#